data_AF-A0A2D6WT58-F1
#
_entry.id   AF-A0A2D6WT58-F1
#
_cell.length_a   1.000
_cell.length_b   1.000
_cell.length_c   1.000
_cell.angle_alpha   90.00
_cell.angle_beta   90.00
_cell.angle_gamma   90.00
#
_symmetry.space_group_name_H-M   'P 1'
#
loop_
_entity.id
_entity.type
_entity.pdbx_description
1 polymer ?
#
loop_
_entity_poly.entity_id
_entity_poly.type
_entity_poly.pdbx_seq_one_letter_code
_entity_poly.pdbx_strand_id
1 'polypeptide(L)' 'MSFRVCIACYGIRVYPYMGFMVGQQYECQDCQERMVVPLEFETEEDYRAFRQEMLGDAETSEE' A
#
# COMPACT_ATOMS: atom_id res chain seq x y z
N MET A 1 -14.42 -3.10 0.04
CA MET A 1 -14.15 -2.10 -1.02
C MET A 1 -12.66 -2.21 -1.25
N SER A 2 -12.20 -2.50 -2.47
CA SER A 2 -10.76 -2.64 -2.67
C SER A 2 -10.05 -1.29 -2.54
N PHE A 3 -8.87 -1.30 -1.90
CA PHE A 3 -8.02 -0.13 -1.71
C PHE A 3 -6.57 -0.45 -2.05
N ARG A 4 -5.80 0.59 -2.41
CA ARG A 4 -4.44 0.44 -2.96
C ARG A 4 -3.39 0.89 -1.96
N VAL A 5 -2.32 0.12 -1.88
CA VAL A 5 -1.27 0.20 -0.86
C VAL A 5 0.10 0.24 -1.53
N CYS A 6 0.99 1.06 -0.98
CA CYS A 6 2.34 1.23 -1.51
C CYS A 6 3.19 -0.03 -1.32
N ILE A 7 3.84 -0.51 -2.37
CA ILE A 7 4.76 -1.67 -2.32
C ILE A 7 6.01 -1.45 -1.43
N ALA A 8 6.37 -0.20 -1.13
CA ALA A 8 7.64 0.15 -0.47
C ALA A 8 7.49 0.64 0.98
N CYS A 9 6.38 1.29 1.34
CA CYS A 9 6.13 1.77 2.71
C CYS A 9 4.80 1.27 3.31
N TYR A 10 4.02 0.51 2.54
CA TYR A 10 2.72 -0.02 2.92
C TYR A 10 1.67 1.05 3.32
N GLY A 11 1.89 2.31 2.94
CA GLY A 11 0.93 3.39 3.09
C GLY A 11 -0.28 3.25 2.15
N ILE A 12 -1.48 3.51 2.68
CA ILE A 12 -2.77 3.45 1.96
C ILE A 12 -2.97 4.67 1.04
N ARG A 13 -2.16 5.74 1.18
CA ARG A 13 -2.29 6.99 0.40
C ARG A 13 -1.60 6.89 -0.95
N VAL A 14 -2.11 6.02 -1.80
CA VAL A 14 -1.65 5.83 -3.18
C VAL A 14 -2.61 6.51 -4.16
N TYR A 15 -2.08 7.32 -5.08
CA TYR A 15 -2.86 8.06 -6.08
C TYR A 15 -2.33 7.80 -7.49
N PRO A 16 -3.19 7.85 -8.54
CA PRO A 16 -2.74 7.69 -9.91
C PRO A 16 -1.88 8.89 -10.34
N TYR A 17 -0.66 8.60 -10.82
CA TYR A 17 0.28 9.58 -11.33
C TYR A 17 -0.03 9.90 -12.79
N MET A 18 -0.54 11.12 -13.05
CA MET A 18 -0.95 11.61 -14.37
C MET A 18 0.25 11.98 -15.26
N GLY A 19 1.17 11.04 -15.50
CA GLY A 19 2.36 11.23 -16.32
C GLY A 19 2.07 11.17 -17.82
N PHE A 20 2.30 12.28 -18.54
CA PHE A 20 1.86 12.53 -19.92
C PHE A 20 2.25 11.46 -20.98
N MET A 21 3.26 10.62 -20.74
CA MET A 21 3.65 9.52 -21.64
C MET A 21 3.99 8.20 -20.94
N VAL A 22 3.61 7.98 -19.67
CA VAL A 22 4.18 6.91 -18.82
C VAL A 22 3.21 5.79 -18.42
N GLY A 23 1.97 5.81 -18.95
CA GLY A 23 0.93 4.82 -18.65
C GLY A 23 0.22 5.08 -17.31
N GLN A 24 -0.56 4.10 -16.84
CA GLN A 24 -1.14 4.15 -15.50
C GLN A 24 -0.05 3.82 -14.47
N GLN A 25 0.55 4.86 -13.91
CA GLN A 25 1.45 4.78 -12.77
C GLN A 25 0.73 5.24 -11.50
N TYR A 26 1.28 4.87 -10.36
CA TYR A 26 0.80 5.25 -9.04
C TYR A 26 1.94 5.80 -8.21
N GLU A 27 1.69 6.88 -7.48
CA GLU A 27 2.66 7.51 -6.58
C GLU A 27 2.10 7.47 -5.15
N CYS A 28 2.95 7.29 -4.15
CA CYS A 28 2.54 7.28 -2.74
C CYS A 28 2.81 8.64 -2.09
N GLN A 29 1.84 9.20 -1.35
CA GLN A 29 2.07 10.47 -0.65
C GLN A 29 3.05 10.37 0.52
N ASP A 30 3.11 9.21 1.18
CA ASP A 30 3.89 9.06 2.43
C ASP A 30 5.39 8.83 2.15
N CYS A 31 5.77 8.21 1.02
CA CYS A 31 7.18 7.96 0.66
C CYS A 31 7.62 8.49 -0.73
N GLN A 32 6.71 9.03 -1.54
CA GLN A 32 6.96 9.52 -2.91
C GLN A 32 7.45 8.46 -3.92
N GLU A 33 7.38 7.17 -3.58
CA GLU A 33 7.73 6.07 -4.48
C GLU A 33 6.72 5.94 -5.64
N ARG A 34 7.22 5.63 -6.84
CA ARG A 34 6.43 5.43 -8.07
C ARG A 34 6.37 3.97 -8.47
N MET A 35 5.18 3.39 -8.42
CA MET A 35 4.92 2.00 -8.76
C MET A 35 3.95 1.89 -9.95
N VAL A 36 4.19 0.90 -10.82
CA VAL A 36 3.25 0.56 -11.90
C VAL A 36 2.14 -0.37 -11.38
N VAL A 37 2.46 -1.19 -10.38
CA VAL A 37 1.54 -2.13 -9.72
C VAL A 37 1.55 -1.83 -8.22
N PRO A 38 0.52 -1.16 -7.67
CA PRO A 38 0.30 -1.11 -6.23
C PRO A 38 -0.26 -2.44 -5.74
N LEU A 39 -0.15 -2.72 -4.43
CA LEU A 39 -0.88 -3.82 -3.81
C LEU A 39 -2.35 -3.40 -3.71
N GLU A 40 -3.29 -4.30 -4.02
CA GLU A 40 -4.72 -4.05 -3.89
C GLU A 40 -5.33 -5.07 -2.92
N PHE A 41 -5.94 -4.58 -1.84
CA PHE A 41 -6.52 -5.37 -0.76
C PHE A 41 -8.04 -5.19 -0.74
N GLU A 42 -8.80 -6.27 -0.54
CA GLU A 42 -10.28 -6.23 -0.55
C GLU A 42 -10.90 -5.87 0.81
N THR A 43 -10.20 -6.24 1.90
CA THR A 43 -10.58 -6.02 3.31
C THR A 43 -9.43 -5.39 4.10
N GLU A 44 -9.75 -4.75 5.22
CA GLU A 44 -8.72 -4.19 6.11
C GLU A 44 -7.98 -5.29 6.90
N GLU A 45 -8.63 -6.42 7.13
CA GLU A 45 -8.08 -7.59 7.85
C GLU A 45 -6.88 -8.18 7.11
N ASP A 46 -6.99 -8.35 5.78
CA ASP A 46 -5.93 -8.91 4.93
C ASP A 46 -4.70 -7.98 4.90
N TYR A 47 -4.94 -6.66 4.76
CA TYR A 47 -3.89 -5.64 4.87
C TYR A 47 -3.25 -5.60 6.26
N ARG A 48 -4.01 -5.77 7.36
CA ARG A 48 -3.47 -5.84 8.73
C ARG A 48 -2.55 -7.05 8.90
N ALA A 49 -3.00 -8.23 8.46
CA ALA A 49 -2.20 -9.46 8.50
C ALA A 49 -0.91 -9.33 7.67
N PHE A 50 -1.02 -8.86 6.42
CA PHE A 50 0.12 -8.58 5.57
C PHE A 50 1.11 -7.57 6.20
N ARG A 51 0.60 -6.51 6.83
CA ARG A 51 1.44 -5.50 7.51
C ARG A 51 2.15 -6.07 8.73
N GLN A 52 1.52 -6.96 9.49
CA GLN A 52 2.18 -7.68 10.60
C GLN A 52 3.29 -8.58 10.09
N GLU A 53 3.04 -9.39 9.06
CA GLU A 53 4.03 -10.30 8.46
C GLU A 53 5.22 -9.54 7.84
N MET A 54 4.99 -8.38 7.21
CA MET A 54 6.02 -7.61 6.50
C MET A 54 6.82 -6.63 7.37
N LEU A 55 6.25 -6.07 8.46
CA LEU A 55 7.01 -5.22 9.38
C LEU A 55 7.72 -6.03 10.46
N GLY A 56 7.26 -7.24 10.78
CA GLY A 56 7.86 -8.10 11.80
C GLY A 56 7.68 -7.62 13.25
N ASP A 57 6.77 -6.67 13.48
CA ASP A 57 6.50 -6.12 14.81
C ASP A 57 5.53 -7.03 15.57
N ALA A 58 6.07 -7.77 16.54
CA ALA A 58 5.36 -8.78 17.32
C ALA A 58 4.65 -8.17 18.55
N GLU A 59 3.84 -7.13 18.34
CA GLU A 59 3.02 -6.55 19.42
C GLU A 59 1.64 -7.21 19.50
N THR A 60 1.63 -8.28 20.31
CA THR A 60 0.66 -8.56 21.37
C THR A 60 -0.84 -8.52 21.05
N SER A 61 -1.49 -9.66 21.21
CA SER A 61 -2.93 -9.73 21.51
C SER A 61 -3.22 -9.08 22.86
N GLU A 62 -3.84 -7.90 22.87
CA GLU A 62 -4.48 -7.34 24.07
C GLU A 62 -6.01 -7.50 23.98
N GLU A 63 -6.65 -7.72 25.13
CA GLU A 63 -7.94 -8.44 25.29
C GLU A 63 -9.21 -7.57 25.19
#